data_AF-A0A831Z3A6-F1
#
_entry.id   AF-A0A831Z3A6-F1
#
_cell.length_a   1.000
_cell.length_b   1.000
_cell.length_c   1.000
_cell.angle_alpha   90.00
_cell.angle_beta   90.00
_cell.angle_gamma   90.00
#
_symmetry.space_group_name_H-M   'P 1'
#
loop_
_entity.id
_entity.type
_entity.pdbx_description
1 polymer ?
#
loop_
_entity_poly.entity_id
_entity_poly.type
_entity_poly.pdbx_seq_one_letter_code
_entity_poly.pdbx_strand_id
1 'polypeptide(L)' 'MLTKLSKHRDFEYTPLYYKPEKDKDEQVRKRLGIRRLRHKHKTRSLIWMLATLGFILYMLYLLSQIGK' A
#
# COMPACT_ATOMS: atom_id res chain seq x y z
N MET A 1 12.92 19.81 35.56
CA MET A 1 12.18 20.38 34.41
C MET A 1 12.88 20.01 33.10
N LEU A 2 12.93 18.71 32.74
CA LEU A 2 13.66 18.24 31.54
C LEU A 2 12.90 17.19 30.70
N THR A 3 11.63 16.91 31.01
CA THR A 3 10.85 15.86 30.32
C THR A 3 9.41 16.26 29.99
N LYS A 4 9.06 17.55 30.01
CA LYS A 4 7.72 17.97 29.58
C LYS A 4 7.71 18.07 28.05
N LEU A 5 7.25 17.00 27.40
CA LEU A 5 7.05 16.99 25.96
C LEU A 5 6.03 18.08 25.59
N SER A 6 6.38 18.93 24.62
CA SER A 6 5.51 19.99 24.13
C SER A 6 4.19 19.39 23.66
N LYS A 7 3.06 19.92 24.16
CA LYS A 7 1.73 19.48 23.72
C LYS A 7 1.61 19.76 22.22
N HIS A 8 1.22 18.75 21.43
CA HIS A 8 0.99 18.94 20.02
C HIS A 8 -0.04 20.06 19.81
N ARG A 9 0.25 20.97 18.86
CA ARG A 9 -0.63 22.07 18.52
C ARG A 9 -1.90 21.47 17.92
N ASP A 10 -3.05 21.83 18.47
CA ASP A 10 -4.34 21.41 17.92
C ASP A 10 -4.45 22.00 16.50
N PHE A 11 -4.52 21.10 15.51
CA PHE A 11 -4.64 21.50 14.11
C PHE A 11 -6.12 21.73 13.82
N GLU A 12 -6.55 22.99 13.87
CA GLU A 12 -7.85 23.40 13.38
C GLU A 12 -7.85 23.28 11.86
N TYR A 13 -8.34 22.15 11.36
CA TYR A 13 -8.56 21.98 9.93
C TYR A 13 -9.81 22.75 9.53
N THR A 14 -9.63 23.87 8.85
CA THR A 14 -10.74 24.52 8.15
C THR A 14 -10.97 23.78 6.84
N PRO A 15 -12.12 23.13 6.62
CA PRO A 15 -12.41 22.49 5.35
C PRO A 15 -12.51 23.56 4.26
N LEU A 16 -11.51 23.59 3.40
CA LEU A 16 -11.57 24.38 2.18
C LEU A 16 -12.53 23.67 1.23
N TYR A 17 -13.70 24.26 0.97
CA TYR A 17 -14.62 23.81 -0.08
C TYR A 17 -13.98 24.08 -1.44
N TYR A 18 -13.10 23.18 -1.85
CA TYR A 18 -12.48 23.22 -3.17
C TYR A 18 -13.57 23.02 -4.23
N LYS A 19 -13.65 23.97 -5.18
CA LYS A 19 -14.57 23.92 -6.32
C LYS A 19 -13.78 23.54 -7.57
N PRO A 20 -13.76 22.25 -7.96
CA PRO A 20 -12.96 21.77 -9.10
C PRO A 20 -13.37 22.42 -10.42
N GLU A 21 -14.60 22.94 -10.52
CA GLU A 21 -15.10 23.65 -11.70
C GLU A 21 -14.30 24.92 -12.00
N LYS A 22 -13.78 25.60 -10.98
CA LYS A 22 -13.07 26.87 -11.12
C LYS A 22 -11.58 26.70 -11.42
N ASP A 23 -11.06 25.49 -11.31
CA ASP A 23 -9.64 25.19 -11.47
C ASP A 23 -9.33 24.75 -12.90
N LYS A 24 -8.63 25.63 -13.63
CA LYS A 24 -8.25 25.39 -15.03
C LYS A 24 -7.30 24.19 -15.17
N ASP A 25 -6.44 23.97 -14.17
CA ASP A 25 -5.44 22.90 -14.21
C ASP A 25 -6.09 21.53 -14.06
N GLU A 26 -7.12 21.41 -13.23
CA GLU A 26 -7.92 20.18 -13.15
C GLU A 26 -8.69 19.88 -14.44
N GLN A 27 -9.23 20.90 -15.11
CA GLN A 27 -9.91 20.71 -16.39
C GLN A 27 -8.94 20.21 -17.47
N VAL A 28 -7.73 20.77 -17.53
CA VAL A 28 -6.67 20.32 -18.43
C VAL A 28 -6.28 18.87 -18.11
N ARG A 29 -6.08 18.52 -16.84
CA ARG A 29 -5.77 17.14 -16.42
C ARG A 29 -6.88 16.14 -16.76
N LYS A 30 -8.16 16.53 -16.61
CA LYS A 30 -9.31 15.71 -17.01
C LYS A 30 -9.36 15.51 -18.52
N ARG A 31 -9.16 16.58 -19.30
CA ARG A 31 -9.13 16.54 -20.78
C ARG A 31 -8.00 15.66 -21.31
N LEU A 32 -6.82 15.74 -20.69
CA LEU A 32 -5.65 14.93 -21.06
C LEU A 32 -5.78 13.46 -20.63
N GLY A 33 -6.88 13.06 -19.97
CA GLY A 33 -7.10 11.67 -19.59
C GLY A 33 -6.04 11.11 -18.64
N ILE A 34 -5.31 11.97 -17.93
CA ILE A 34 -4.25 11.59 -16.99
C ILE A 34 -4.93 10.97 -15.76
N ARG A 35 -5.41 9.74 -15.91
CA ARG A 35 -5.76 8.89 -14.79
C ARG A 35 -4.46 8.64 -14.05
N ARG A 36 -4.35 9.18 -12.83
CA ARG A 36 -3.32 8.73 -11.89
C ARG A 36 -3.36 7.21 -11.90
N LEU A 37 -2.29 6.58 -12.36
CA LEU A 37 -2.11 5.14 -12.29
C LEU A 37 -2.07 4.79 -10.81
N ARG A 38 -3.25 4.60 -10.22
CA ARG A 38 -3.39 4.08 -8.87
C ARG A 38 -2.78 2.69 -8.98
N HIS A 39 -1.54 2.55 -8.49
CA HIS A 39 -0.85 1.28 -8.49
C HIS A 39 -1.79 0.27 -7.83
N LYS A 40 -2.38 -0.60 -8.65
CA LYS A 40 -3.16 -1.71 -8.15
C LYS A 40 -2.14 -2.55 -7.41
N HIS A 41 -2.30 -2.67 -6.10
CA HIS A 41 -1.55 -3.65 -5.34
C HIS A 41 -1.77 -5.00 -6.03
N LYS A 42 -0.72 -5.51 -6.67
CA LYS A 42 -0.75 -6.81 -7.31
C LYS A 42 -0.90 -7.81 -6.17
N THR A 43 -2.11 -8.29 -5.94
CA THR A 43 -2.37 -9.36 -5.00
C THR A 43 -1.49 -10.53 -5.42
N ARG A 44 -0.53 -10.92 -4.58
CA ARG A 44 0.25 -12.13 -4.82
C ARG A 44 -0.74 -13.28 -4.99
N SER A 45 -0.57 -14.05 -6.06
CA SER A 45 -1.46 -15.17 -6.34
C SER A 45 -1.37 -16.18 -5.18
N LEU A 46 -2.52 -16.52 -4.58
CA LEU A 46 -2.60 -17.54 -3.52
C LEU A 46 -2.01 -18.88 -3.98
N ILE A 47 -2.06 -19.15 -5.28
CA ILE A 47 -1.47 -20.33 -5.92
C ILE A 47 0.04 -20.39 -5.71
N TRP A 48 0.73 -19.25 -5.83
CA TRP A 48 2.18 -19.18 -5.60
C TRP A 48 2.53 -19.48 -4.15
N MET A 49 1.71 -19.00 -3.21
CA MET A 49 1.90 -19.27 -1.79
C MET A 49 1.73 -20.77 -1.47
N LEU A 50 0.67 -21.40 -1.98
CA LEU A 50 0.45 -22.84 -1.83
C LEU A 50 1.57 -23.67 -2.46
N ALA A 51 2.03 -23.31 -3.66
CA ALA A 51 3.13 -23.99 -4.34
C ALA A 51 4.43 -23.91 -3.52
N THR A 52 4.77 -22.72 -2.99
CA THR A 52 5.97 -22.57 -2.13
C THR A 52 5.86 -23.37 -0.84
N LEU A 53 4.68 -23.43 -0.21
CA LEU A 53 4.47 -24.19 1.01
C LEU A 53 4.64 -25.69 0.77
N GLY A 54 4.03 -26.22 -0.30
CA GLY A 54 4.19 -27.62 -0.69
C GLY A 54 5.63 -27.99 -1.02
N PHE A 55 6.36 -27.10 -1.71
CA PHE A 55 7.77 -27.31 -2.04
C PHE A 55 8.65 -27.42 -0.78
N ILE A 56 8.43 -26.55 0.21
CA ILE A 56 9.17 -26.57 1.48
C ILE A 56 8.91 -27.88 2.24
N LEU A 57 7.65 -28.30 2.35
CA LEU A 57 7.29 -29.55 3.01
C LEU A 57 7.89 -30.78 2.32
N TYR A 58 7.89 -30.79 0.99
CA TYR A 58 8.51 -31.86 0.21
C TYR A 58 10.03 -31.96 0.46
N MET A 59 10.73 -30.82 0.44
CA MET A 59 12.16 -30.77 0.74
C MET A 59 12.47 -31.24 2.16
N LEU A 60 11.68 -30.82 3.15
CA LEU A 60 11.84 -31.27 4.54
C LEU A 60 11.62 -32.78 4.69
N TYR A 61 10.61 -33.33 4.02
CA TYR A 61 10.36 -34.77 4.03
C TYR A 61 11.53 -35.56 3.45
N LEU A 62 12.08 -35.10 2.33
CA LEU A 62 13.21 -35.74 1.66
C LEU A 62 14.48 -35.67 2.52
N LEU A 63 14.74 -34.51 3.14
CA LEU A 63 15.85 -34.35 4.09
C LEU A 63 15.69 -35.26 5.32
N SER A 64 14.47 -35.39 5.84
CA SER A 64 14.16 -36.26 6.98
C SER A 64 14.30 -37.75 6.65
N GLN A 65 14.13 -38.14 5.38
CA GLN A 65 14.38 -39.52 4.92
C GLN A 65 15.88 -39.80 4.78
N ILE A 66 16.68 -38.81 4.39
CA ILE A 66 18.13 -38.93 4.25
C ILE A 66 18.85 -38.92 5.60
N GLY A 67 18.27 -38.27 6.62
CA GLY A 67 18.82 -38.22 7.97
C GLY A 67 18.49 -39.42 8.87
N LYS A 68 17.73 -40.40 8.37
CA LYS A 68 17.48 -41.70 9.02
C LYS A 68 18.32 -42.78 8.38
#